data_AF-A0AAP5Y7D3-F1
#
_entry.id   AF-A0AAP5Y7D3-F1
#
_cell.length_a   1.000
_cell.length_b   1.000
_cell.length_c   1.000
_cell.angle_alpha   90.00
_cell.angle_beta   90.00
_cell.angle_gamma   90.00
#
_symmetry.space_group_name_H-M   'P 1'
#
loop_
_entity.id
_entity.type
_entity.pdbx_description
1 polymer ?
#
loop_
_entity_poly.entity_id
_entity_poly.type
_entity_poly.pdbx_seq_one_letter_code
_entity_poly.pdbx_strand_id
1 'polypeptide(L)'
;MNIFTFRQPEDFFVATGDQRQLAAFALGAAHPSVHAVLTQLDAVQISQTASLEQLTWIAHTLFEQHRSKPGITKTLEDYQAHLLSDDTRQLNDVTHHEHYAILPLLKWYQATLDEAYDVDILWSRHLARCQTLCFALYWKQHCPQACIAYNQLELSLYDPKLNQSHYYTDTATEFEFNCGTLHCEVGAFPWSNVVNHVG
;
A
#
# COMPACT_ATOMS: atom_id res chain seq x y z
N MET A 1 3.47 -13.89 19.10
CA MET A 1 3.98 -14.61 17.92
C MET A 1 3.75 -13.70 16.73
N ASN A 2 4.82 -13.20 16.09
CA ASN A 2 4.72 -12.14 15.09
C ASN A 2 4.63 -12.79 13.72
N ILE A 3 3.41 -12.91 13.21
CA ILE A 3 3.18 -13.50 11.90
C ILE A 3 2.91 -12.35 10.94
N PHE A 4 3.93 -11.97 10.18
CA PHE A 4 3.82 -11.09 9.03
C PHE A 4 3.45 -11.93 7.80
N THR A 5 2.24 -12.47 7.80
CA THR A 5 1.68 -13.15 6.63
C THR A 5 0.86 -12.16 5.83
N PHE A 6 1.03 -12.16 4.52
CA PHE A 6 0.26 -11.36 3.56
C PHE A 6 -0.23 -12.30 2.46
N ARG A 7 -1.06 -13.27 2.85
CA ARG A 7 -1.51 -14.37 1.99
C ARG A 7 -3.02 -14.41 1.82
N GLN A 8 -3.76 -13.96 2.83
CA GLN A 8 -5.22 -13.90 2.83
C GLN A 8 -5.69 -12.44 2.81
N PRO A 9 -6.92 -12.15 2.35
CA PRO A 9 -7.43 -10.79 2.31
C PRO A 9 -7.37 -10.11 3.69
N GLU A 10 -7.69 -10.88 4.73
CA GLU A 10 -7.76 -10.41 6.12
C GLU A 10 -6.39 -9.98 6.65
N ASP A 11 -5.30 -10.59 6.17
CA ASP A 11 -3.94 -10.16 6.52
C ASP A 11 -3.71 -8.70 6.12
N PHE A 12 -4.15 -8.31 4.92
CA PHE A 12 -4.03 -6.93 4.45
C PHE A 12 -4.96 -6.01 5.20
N PHE A 13 -6.20 -6.43 5.47
CA PHE A 13 -7.15 -5.63 6.23
C PHE A 13 -6.63 -5.33 7.65
N VAL A 14 -6.07 -6.32 8.35
CA VAL A 14 -5.45 -6.13 9.67
C VAL A 14 -4.31 -5.12 9.61
N ALA A 15 -3.48 -5.16 8.56
CA ALA A 15 -2.39 -4.20 8.39
C ALA A 15 -2.87 -2.74 8.22
N THR A 16 -4.14 -2.52 7.87
CA THR A 16 -4.67 -1.14 7.81
C THR A 16 -4.86 -0.50 9.19
N GLY A 17 -4.99 -1.29 10.26
CA GLY A 17 -5.17 -0.81 11.64
C GLY A 17 -4.01 -1.10 12.58
N ASP A 18 -3.11 -2.02 12.23
CA ASP A 18 -1.93 -2.38 13.02
C ASP A 18 -0.66 -1.76 12.41
N GLN A 19 -0.10 -0.75 13.09
CA GLN A 19 1.10 -0.03 12.63
C GLN A 19 2.30 -0.94 12.40
N ARG A 20 2.42 -2.03 13.15
CA ARG A 20 3.53 -2.95 13.03
C ARG A 20 3.37 -3.85 11.80
N GLN A 21 2.16 -4.34 11.56
CA GLN A 21 1.83 -5.09 10.35
C GLN A 21 1.99 -4.19 9.11
N LEU A 22 1.56 -2.93 9.20
CA LEU A 22 1.73 -1.96 8.13
C LEU A 22 3.20 -1.70 7.81
N ALA A 23 4.03 -1.47 8.83
CA ALA A 23 5.47 -1.26 8.64
C ALA A 23 6.15 -2.49 8.04
N ALA A 24 5.78 -3.70 8.51
CA ALA A 24 6.28 -4.93 7.91
C ALA A 24 5.87 -5.07 6.44
N PHE A 25 4.61 -4.76 6.10
CA PHE A 25 4.14 -4.75 4.72
C PHE A 25 4.93 -3.76 3.84
N ALA A 26 5.10 -2.53 4.32
CA ALA A 26 5.84 -1.46 3.64
C ALA A 26 7.30 -1.87 3.36
N LEU A 27 7.94 -2.55 4.31
CA LEU A 27 9.28 -3.12 4.15
C LEU A 27 9.33 -4.36 3.25
N GLY A 28 8.19 -4.85 2.73
CA GLY A 28 8.13 -5.98 1.82
C GLY A 28 8.13 -7.35 2.51
N ALA A 29 7.62 -7.47 3.72
CA ALA A 29 7.55 -8.72 4.50
C ALA A 29 6.85 -9.88 3.79
N ALA A 30 6.06 -9.61 2.74
CA ALA A 30 5.48 -10.64 1.90
C ALA A 30 6.54 -11.46 1.13
N HIS A 31 7.75 -10.92 0.94
CA HIS A 31 8.87 -11.64 0.33
C HIS A 31 9.65 -12.48 1.36
N PRO A 32 9.96 -13.76 1.09
CA PRO A 32 10.59 -14.66 2.06
C PRO A 32 11.91 -14.16 2.66
N SER A 33 12.80 -13.56 1.84
CA SER A 33 14.09 -13.07 2.32
C SER A 33 13.94 -11.89 3.28
N VAL A 34 12.93 -11.04 3.08
CA VAL A 34 12.64 -9.90 3.96
C VAL A 34 11.98 -10.41 5.25
N HIS A 35 11.00 -11.31 5.11
CA HIS A 35 10.32 -11.95 6.24
C HIS A 35 11.30 -12.59 7.23
N ALA A 36 12.31 -13.31 6.71
CA ALA A 36 13.32 -13.98 7.53
C ALA A 36 14.17 -13.00 8.36
N VAL A 37 14.36 -11.76 7.89
CA VAL A 37 15.05 -10.70 8.64
C VAL A 37 14.11 -10.06 9.64
N LEU A 38 12.92 -9.65 9.22
CA LEU A 38 11.95 -8.96 10.08
C LEU A 38 11.50 -9.79 11.29
N THR A 39 11.45 -11.12 11.16
CA THR A 39 11.12 -12.02 12.28
C THR A 39 12.19 -12.05 13.38
N GLN A 40 13.40 -11.57 13.10
CA GLN A 40 14.50 -11.46 14.05
C GLN A 40 14.55 -10.08 14.75
N LEU A 41 13.71 -9.12 14.32
CA LEU A 41 13.67 -7.77 14.85
C LEU A 41 12.56 -7.58 15.89
N ASP A 42 12.85 -6.75 16.89
CA ASP A 42 11.86 -6.31 17.87
C ASP A 42 10.88 -5.31 17.25
N ALA A 43 9.67 -5.22 17.81
CA ALA A 43 8.57 -4.40 17.26
C ALA A 43 8.94 -2.92 17.06
N VAL A 44 9.73 -2.36 17.98
CA VAL A 44 10.19 -0.97 17.94
C VAL A 44 11.18 -0.73 16.81
N GLN A 45 11.93 -1.75 16.40
CA GLN A 45 12.92 -1.63 15.32
C GLN A 45 12.25 -1.59 13.94
N ILE A 46 11.13 -2.30 13.76
CA ILE A 46 10.40 -2.39 12.48
C ILE A 46 9.69 -1.08 12.14
N SER A 47 9.24 -0.32 13.13
CA SER A 47 8.53 0.96 12.92
C SER A 47 9.47 2.16 12.73
N GLN A 48 10.78 1.96 12.90
CA GLN A 48 11.79 3.02 12.78
C GLN A 48 12.55 2.90 11.47
N THR A 49 12.96 4.06 10.94
CA THR A 49 13.91 4.20 9.83
C THR A 49 15.26 3.51 10.12
N ALA A 50 15.57 3.17 11.37
CA ALA A 50 16.75 2.37 11.73
C ALA A 50 16.72 0.93 11.18
N SER A 51 15.54 0.36 10.86
CA SER A 51 15.45 -0.94 10.16
C SER A 51 15.96 -0.89 8.72
N LEU A 52 16.13 0.32 8.17
CA LEU A 52 16.53 0.53 6.80
C LEU A 52 17.95 0.08 6.54
N GLU A 53 18.91 0.39 7.41
CA GLU A 53 20.32 0.01 7.20
C GLU A 53 20.50 -1.51 7.08
N GLN A 54 19.71 -2.28 7.84
CA GLN A 54 19.76 -3.74 7.83
C GLN A 54 19.09 -4.33 6.59
N LEU A 55 18.09 -3.63 6.03
CA LEU A 55 17.38 -4.05 4.83
C LEU A 55 17.97 -3.45 3.55
N THR A 56 18.83 -2.43 3.61
CA THR A 56 19.39 -1.73 2.44
C THR A 56 20.05 -2.72 1.48
N TRP A 57 20.85 -3.66 1.98
CA TRP A 57 21.51 -4.64 1.12
C TRP A 57 20.52 -5.58 0.42
N ILE A 58 19.49 -6.03 1.12
CA ILE A 58 18.41 -6.86 0.55
C ILE A 58 17.62 -6.06 -0.47
N ALA A 59 17.24 -4.83 -0.13
CA ALA A 59 16.49 -3.92 -0.98
C ALA A 59 17.25 -3.62 -2.27
N HIS A 60 18.53 -3.27 -2.18
CA HIS A 60 19.40 -3.04 -3.35
C HIS A 60 19.51 -4.29 -4.23
N THR A 61 19.74 -5.46 -3.63
CA THR A 61 19.85 -6.72 -4.37
C THR A 61 18.56 -7.05 -5.11
N LEU A 62 17.41 -6.94 -4.43
CA LEU A 62 16.10 -7.16 -5.04
C LEU A 62 15.79 -6.11 -6.11
N PHE A 63 16.17 -4.86 -5.88
CA PHE A 63 16.01 -3.75 -6.83
C PHE A 63 16.75 -4.03 -8.14
N GLU A 64 18.04 -4.35 -8.08
CA GLU A 64 18.82 -4.67 -9.29
C GLU A 64 18.27 -5.90 -10.04
N GLN A 65 17.76 -6.90 -9.32
CA GLN A 65 17.15 -8.08 -9.93
C GLN A 65 15.80 -7.82 -10.63
N HIS A 66 15.06 -6.80 -10.21
CA HIS A 66 13.66 -6.62 -10.60
C HIS A 66 13.39 -5.33 -11.38
N ARG A 67 14.21 -4.29 -11.24
CA ARG A 67 13.94 -2.95 -11.81
C ARG A 67 13.78 -2.94 -13.32
N SER A 68 14.32 -3.93 -14.03
CA SER A 68 14.23 -4.09 -15.48
C SER A 68 13.05 -4.98 -15.94
N LYS A 69 12.28 -5.55 -15.01
CA LYS A 69 11.13 -6.40 -15.37
C LYS A 69 9.98 -5.54 -15.93
N PRO A 70 9.19 -6.09 -16.87
CA PRO A 70 8.06 -5.36 -17.46
C PRO A 70 7.11 -4.80 -16.40
N GLY A 71 6.72 -3.54 -16.55
CA GLY A 71 5.78 -2.85 -15.66
C GLY A 71 6.40 -2.33 -14.35
N ILE A 72 7.54 -2.87 -13.89
CA ILE A 72 8.19 -2.45 -12.64
C ILE A 72 8.76 -1.04 -12.76
N THR A 73 9.58 -0.77 -13.79
CA THR A 73 10.26 0.53 -13.95
C THR A 73 9.26 1.69 -13.88
N LYS A 74 8.21 1.62 -14.71
CA LYS A 74 7.15 2.63 -14.72
C LYS A 74 6.42 2.74 -13.38
N THR A 75 6.11 1.62 -12.74
CA THR A 75 5.46 1.62 -11.42
C THR A 75 6.31 2.35 -10.38
N LEU A 76 7.63 2.17 -10.43
CA LEU A 76 8.54 2.83 -9.51
C LEU A 76 8.71 4.32 -9.83
N GLU A 77 8.82 4.69 -11.11
CA GLU A 77 8.86 6.09 -11.57
C GLU A 77 7.59 6.86 -11.20
N ASP A 78 6.41 6.29 -11.49
CA ASP A 78 5.11 6.86 -11.15
C ASP A 78 5.01 7.02 -9.62
N TYR A 79 5.40 5.98 -8.87
CA TYR A 79 5.38 6.04 -7.41
C TYR A 79 6.31 7.11 -6.84
N GLN A 80 7.54 7.21 -7.33
CA GLN A 80 8.51 8.21 -6.89
C GLN A 80 7.99 9.62 -7.17
N ALA A 81 7.48 9.88 -8.38
CA ALA A 81 6.89 11.17 -8.72
C ALA A 81 5.75 11.54 -7.75
N HIS A 82 4.89 10.58 -7.41
CA HIS A 82 3.76 10.79 -6.49
C HIS A 82 4.19 10.92 -5.02
N LEU A 83 5.30 10.29 -4.61
CA LEU A 83 5.78 10.36 -3.23
C LEU A 83 6.46 11.70 -2.94
N LEU A 84 7.19 12.23 -3.92
CA LEU A 84 7.98 13.45 -3.81
C LEU A 84 7.15 14.73 -3.97
N SER A 85 5.93 14.62 -4.48
CA SER A 85 5.01 15.76 -4.66
C SER A 85 3.75 15.60 -3.80
N ASP A 86 3.03 16.71 -3.59
CA ASP A 86 1.68 16.68 -2.99
C ASP A 86 0.61 16.30 -4.03
N ASP A 87 1.01 15.52 -5.02
CA ASP A 87 0.18 15.11 -6.13
C ASP A 87 -0.90 14.12 -5.69
N THR A 88 -2.13 14.43 -6.06
CA THR A 88 -3.32 13.65 -5.73
C THR A 88 -3.63 12.59 -6.78
N ARG A 89 -2.83 12.46 -7.84
CA ARG A 89 -3.01 11.42 -8.85
C ARG A 89 -3.00 10.02 -8.21
N GLN A 90 -3.94 9.20 -8.67
CA GLN A 90 -4.06 7.81 -8.21
C GLN A 90 -3.05 6.91 -8.93
N LEU A 91 -2.49 5.99 -8.15
CA LEU A 91 -1.67 4.87 -8.62
C LEU A 91 -2.58 3.73 -9.07
N ASN A 92 -2.26 3.17 -10.23
CA ASN A 92 -2.99 2.08 -10.87
C ASN A 92 -2.11 0.82 -10.97
N ASP A 93 -1.51 0.43 -9.86
CA ASP A 93 -0.49 -0.62 -9.83
C ASP A 93 -0.84 -1.81 -8.92
N VAL A 94 -2.07 -1.87 -8.38
CA VAL A 94 -2.53 -2.94 -7.47
C VAL A 94 -2.29 -4.33 -8.06
N THR A 95 -2.54 -4.51 -9.35
CA THR A 95 -2.29 -5.80 -10.05
C THR A 95 -0.82 -6.16 -10.12
N HIS A 96 0.11 -5.19 -10.15
CA HIS A 96 1.54 -5.50 -10.08
C HIS A 96 1.93 -6.05 -8.71
N HIS A 97 1.29 -5.62 -7.62
CA HIS A 97 1.55 -6.15 -6.27
C HIS A 97 1.11 -7.61 -6.11
N GLU A 98 0.11 -8.06 -6.88
CA GLU A 98 -0.27 -9.49 -6.93
C GLU A 98 0.85 -10.36 -7.55
N HIS A 99 1.61 -9.80 -8.50
CA HIS A 99 2.69 -10.51 -9.19
C HIS A 99 4.05 -10.34 -8.52
N TYR A 100 4.24 -9.24 -7.79
CA TYR A 100 5.51 -8.81 -7.26
C TYR A 100 5.36 -8.32 -5.81
N ALA A 101 5.30 -9.27 -4.88
CA ALA A 101 5.22 -9.03 -3.44
C ALA A 101 6.36 -8.13 -2.88
N ILE A 102 7.47 -7.98 -3.61
CA ILE A 102 8.59 -7.11 -3.26
C ILE A 102 8.35 -5.62 -3.53
N LEU A 103 7.29 -5.26 -4.25
CA LEU A 103 7.11 -3.90 -4.77
C LEU A 103 7.06 -2.81 -3.71
N PRO A 104 6.43 -3.00 -2.52
CA PRO A 104 6.50 -2.00 -1.46
C PRO A 104 7.94 -1.63 -1.09
N LEU A 105 8.81 -2.63 -0.92
CA LEU A 105 10.22 -2.42 -0.61
C LEU A 105 10.97 -1.72 -1.75
N LEU A 106 10.72 -2.09 -3.01
CA LEU A 106 11.40 -1.45 -4.15
C LEU A 106 11.01 0.01 -4.32
N LYS A 107 9.72 0.31 -4.14
CA LYS A 107 9.17 1.67 -4.14
C LYS A 107 9.82 2.53 -3.07
N TRP A 108 9.93 1.96 -1.86
CA TRP A 108 10.61 2.61 -0.76
C TRP A 108 12.09 2.86 -1.07
N TYR A 109 12.81 1.82 -1.47
CA TYR A 109 14.23 1.90 -1.77
C TYR A 109 14.54 2.93 -2.87
N GLN A 110 13.79 2.94 -3.97
CA GLN A 110 13.98 3.91 -5.04
C GLN A 110 13.80 5.35 -4.55
N ALA A 111 12.80 5.61 -3.69
CA ALA A 111 12.60 6.94 -3.12
C ALA A 111 13.78 7.42 -2.27
N THR A 112 14.45 6.50 -1.56
CA THR A 112 15.62 6.83 -0.73
C THR A 112 16.91 7.09 -1.52
N LEU A 113 16.91 6.83 -2.84
CA LEU A 113 18.07 7.15 -3.70
C LEU A 113 18.19 8.66 -3.98
N ASP A 114 17.13 9.43 -3.74
CA ASP A 114 17.15 10.88 -3.85
C ASP A 114 17.48 11.51 -2.49
N GLU A 115 18.76 11.87 -2.30
CA GLU A 115 19.27 12.46 -1.06
C GLU A 115 18.70 13.85 -0.74
N ALA A 116 17.95 14.47 -1.67
CA ALA A 116 17.38 15.80 -1.46
C ALA A 116 16.20 15.82 -0.46
N TYR A 117 15.66 14.65 -0.11
CA TYR A 117 14.46 14.53 0.71
C TYR A 117 14.73 13.95 2.09
N ASP A 118 13.98 14.46 3.07
CA ASP A 118 13.98 13.95 4.44
C ASP A 118 13.40 12.53 4.50
N VAL A 119 14.20 11.59 4.98
CA VAL A 119 13.86 10.16 5.02
C VAL A 119 12.65 9.88 5.92
N ASP A 120 12.48 10.59 7.03
CA ASP A 120 11.36 10.39 7.94
C ASP A 120 10.04 10.89 7.32
N ILE A 121 10.10 11.99 6.57
CA ILE A 121 8.96 12.48 5.78
C ILE A 121 8.58 11.47 4.69
N LEU A 122 9.57 10.98 3.93
CA LEU A 122 9.34 9.97 2.90
C LEU A 122 8.72 8.70 3.50
N TRP A 123 9.23 8.24 4.63
CA TRP A 123 8.74 7.04 5.31
C TRP A 123 7.28 7.20 5.73
N SER A 124 6.93 8.34 6.33
CA SER A 124 5.56 8.66 6.72
C SER A 124 4.60 8.65 5.52
N ARG A 125 5.02 9.26 4.40
CA ARG A 125 4.25 9.27 3.14
C ARG A 125 4.12 7.88 2.52
N HIS A 126 5.15 7.05 2.66
CA HIS A 126 5.15 5.68 2.16
C HIS A 126 4.22 4.80 2.98
N LEU A 127 4.27 4.88 4.32
CA LEU A 127 3.35 4.18 5.21
C LEU A 127 1.89 4.51 4.91
N ALA A 128 1.55 5.80 4.76
CA ALA A 128 0.18 6.21 4.42
C ALA A 128 -0.30 5.59 3.09
N ARG A 129 0.54 5.59 2.05
CA ARG A 129 0.21 4.93 0.77
C ARG A 129 0.10 3.42 0.91
N CYS A 130 0.97 2.80 1.71
CA CYS A 130 0.91 1.37 2.00
C CYS A 130 -0.37 1.00 2.75
N GLN A 131 -0.90 1.87 3.59
CA GLN A 131 -2.15 1.65 4.32
C GLN A 131 -3.32 1.54 3.32
N THR A 132 -3.42 2.51 2.39
CA THR A 132 -4.41 2.46 1.32
C THR A 132 -4.20 1.28 0.38
N LEU A 133 -2.94 0.92 0.07
CA LEU A 133 -2.61 -0.24 -0.76
C LEU A 133 -3.02 -1.56 -0.09
N CYS A 134 -2.83 -1.71 1.22
CA CYS A 134 -3.34 -2.88 1.96
C CYS A 134 -4.86 -3.00 1.79
N PHE A 135 -5.59 -1.90 1.93
CA PHE A 135 -7.03 -1.91 1.70
C PHE A 135 -7.41 -2.22 0.24
N ALA A 136 -6.64 -1.71 -0.72
CA ALA A 136 -6.80 -2.05 -2.13
C ALA A 136 -6.57 -3.54 -2.41
N LEU A 137 -5.56 -4.15 -1.79
CA LEU A 137 -5.27 -5.58 -1.94
C LEU A 137 -6.33 -6.47 -1.27
N TYR A 138 -6.86 -6.06 -0.12
CA TYR A 138 -8.04 -6.70 0.49
C TYR A 138 -9.19 -6.77 -0.52
N TRP A 139 -9.58 -5.63 -1.10
CA TRP A 139 -10.64 -5.58 -2.11
C TRP A 139 -10.30 -6.35 -3.38
N LYS A 140 -9.05 -6.30 -3.83
CA LYS A 140 -8.61 -7.01 -5.03
C LYS A 140 -8.79 -8.52 -4.88
N GLN A 141 -8.53 -9.07 -3.70
CA GLN A 141 -8.69 -10.50 -3.46
C GLN A 141 -10.16 -10.92 -3.34
N HIS A 142 -11.04 -10.07 -2.79
CA HIS A 142 -12.49 -10.33 -2.78
C HIS A 142 -13.16 -10.13 -4.14
N CYS A 143 -12.67 -9.17 -4.92
CA CYS A 143 -13.17 -8.81 -6.24
C CYS A 143 -12.04 -8.83 -7.29
N PRO A 144 -11.56 -10.01 -7.74
CA PRO A 144 -10.40 -10.10 -8.64
C PRO A 144 -10.56 -9.36 -9.97
N GLN A 145 -11.79 -9.20 -10.47
CA GLN A 145 -12.06 -8.43 -11.70
C GLN A 145 -11.98 -6.91 -11.51
N ALA A 146 -11.95 -6.42 -10.28
CA ALA A 146 -12.08 -5.00 -10.01
C ALA A 146 -10.88 -4.22 -10.54
N CYS A 147 -11.17 -3.06 -11.11
CA CYS A 147 -10.20 -2.02 -11.41
C CYS A 147 -10.06 -1.15 -10.17
N ILE A 148 -8.85 -1.07 -9.60
CA ILE A 148 -8.60 -0.35 -8.35
C ILE A 148 -7.49 0.67 -8.56
N ALA A 149 -7.78 1.90 -8.15
CA ALA A 149 -6.88 3.03 -8.16
C ALA A 149 -6.80 3.61 -6.74
N TYR A 150 -5.62 4.04 -6.29
CA TYR A 150 -5.47 4.58 -4.94
C TYR A 150 -4.43 5.70 -4.86
N ASN A 151 -4.59 6.60 -3.91
CA ASN A 151 -3.53 7.48 -3.43
C ASN A 151 -3.51 7.39 -1.88
N GLN A 152 -2.85 8.33 -1.20
CA GLN A 152 -2.81 8.32 0.28
C GLN A 152 -4.13 8.72 0.96
N LEU A 153 -5.06 9.37 0.24
CA LEU A 153 -6.32 9.96 0.76
C LEU A 153 -7.59 9.33 0.19
N GLU A 154 -7.47 8.54 -0.88
CA GLU A 154 -8.59 8.08 -1.68
C GLU A 154 -8.31 6.69 -2.27
N LEU A 155 -9.36 5.88 -2.36
CA LEU A 155 -9.39 4.64 -3.10
C LEU A 155 -10.65 4.60 -3.98
N SER A 156 -10.46 4.33 -5.26
CA SER A 156 -11.54 4.11 -6.22
C SER A 156 -11.51 2.65 -6.67
N LEU A 157 -12.64 1.95 -6.54
CA LEU A 157 -12.84 0.60 -7.03
C LEU A 157 -14.01 0.58 -7.99
N TYR A 158 -13.85 -0.07 -9.14
CA TYR A 158 -14.93 -0.37 -10.08
C TYR A 158 -15.02 -1.88 -10.31
N ASP A 159 -16.17 -2.47 -10.01
CA ASP A 159 -16.52 -3.84 -10.34
C ASP A 159 -17.33 -3.89 -11.66
N PRO A 160 -16.72 -4.33 -12.77
CA PRO A 160 -17.41 -4.41 -14.06
C PRO A 160 -18.52 -5.48 -14.10
N LYS A 161 -18.51 -6.49 -13.22
CA LYS A 161 -19.54 -7.54 -13.22
C LYS A 161 -20.85 -7.05 -12.60
N LEU A 162 -20.73 -6.23 -11.56
CA LEU A 162 -21.88 -5.66 -10.85
C LEU A 162 -22.28 -4.29 -11.42
N ASN A 163 -21.45 -3.72 -12.30
CA ASN A 163 -21.58 -2.34 -12.77
C ASN A 163 -21.71 -1.39 -11.56
N GLN A 164 -20.77 -1.52 -10.63
CA GLN A 164 -20.76 -0.84 -9.35
C GLN A 164 -19.40 -0.22 -9.08
N SER A 165 -19.39 1.01 -8.56
CA SER A 165 -18.19 1.70 -8.09
C SER A 165 -18.27 1.95 -6.59
N HIS A 166 -17.15 1.77 -5.89
CA HIS A 166 -16.98 2.18 -4.51
C HIS A 166 -15.85 3.21 -4.42
N TYR A 167 -16.09 4.28 -3.67
CA TYR A 167 -15.12 5.34 -3.43
C TYR A 167 -14.90 5.49 -1.92
N TYR A 168 -13.66 5.39 -1.47
CA TYR A 168 -13.29 5.54 -0.07
C TYR A 168 -12.40 6.75 0.14
N THR A 169 -12.65 7.52 1.19
CA THR A 169 -11.80 8.65 1.61
C THR A 169 -11.92 8.89 3.12
N ASP A 170 -10.94 9.58 3.72
CA ASP A 170 -10.93 9.90 5.15
C ASP A 170 -12.03 10.89 5.59
N THR A 171 -12.67 11.58 4.63
CA THR A 171 -13.65 12.64 4.91
C THR A 171 -15.08 12.30 4.49
N ALA A 172 -15.30 11.11 3.94
CA ALA A 172 -16.60 10.73 3.42
C ALA A 172 -17.61 10.53 4.56
N THR A 173 -18.78 11.12 4.38
CA THR A 173 -20.01 10.59 4.99
C THR A 173 -20.53 9.50 4.06
N GLU A 174 -21.03 8.39 4.60
CA GLU A 174 -21.53 7.29 3.76
C GLU A 174 -22.78 7.71 2.98
N PHE A 175 -22.76 7.49 1.66
CA PHE A 175 -23.93 7.67 0.80
C PHE A 175 -23.83 6.84 -0.48
N GLU A 176 -24.97 6.60 -1.10
CA GLU A 176 -25.09 5.90 -2.37
C GLU A 176 -25.89 6.72 -3.39
N PHE A 177 -25.56 6.55 -4.66
CA PHE A 177 -26.27 7.18 -5.77
C PHE A 177 -26.11 6.38 -7.07
N ASN A 178 -26.95 6.66 -8.06
CA ASN A 178 -26.82 6.06 -9.39
C ASN A 178 -26.37 7.10 -10.42
N CYS A 179 -25.37 6.78 -11.24
CA CYS A 179 -24.94 7.56 -12.39
C CYS A 179 -25.32 6.83 -13.68
N GLY A 180 -26.54 7.08 -14.17
CA GLY A 180 -27.12 6.27 -15.24
C GLY A 180 -27.43 4.87 -14.73
N THR A 181 -26.80 3.85 -15.32
CA THR A 181 -26.93 2.46 -14.86
C THR A 181 -25.87 2.04 -13.84
N LEU A 182 -24.86 2.88 -13.61
CA LEU A 182 -23.78 2.63 -12.65
C LEU A 182 -24.28 2.92 -11.24
N HIS A 183 -24.15 1.94 -10.34
CA HIS A 183 -24.37 2.14 -8.91
C HIS A 183 -23.07 2.62 -8.26
N CYS A 184 -23.14 3.70 -7.47
CA CYS A 184 -21.99 4.30 -6.82
C CYS A 184 -22.20 4.33 -5.31
N GLU A 185 -21.26 3.77 -4.56
CA GLU A 185 -21.19 3.88 -3.11
C GLU A 185 -19.98 4.74 -2.72
N VAL A 186 -20.19 5.61 -1.74
CA VAL A 186 -19.13 6.42 -1.14
C VAL A 186 -19.08 6.08 0.34
N GLY A 187 -17.90 5.72 0.83
CA GLY A 187 -17.69 5.31 2.21
C GLY A 187 -16.42 5.89 2.81
N ALA A 188 -16.28 5.75 4.12
CA ALA A 188 -15.10 6.20 4.83
C ALA A 188 -14.06 5.07 4.90
N PHE A 189 -12.76 5.40 4.97
CA PHE A 189 -11.76 4.38 5.26
C PHE A 189 -11.98 3.74 6.64
N PRO A 190 -11.65 2.45 6.83
CA PRO A 190 -11.87 1.77 8.09
C PRO A 190 -11.02 2.32 9.26
N TRP A 191 -9.92 3.04 8.96
CA TRP A 191 -9.10 3.74 9.95
C TRP A 191 -9.47 5.23 10.12
N SER A 192 -10.48 5.72 9.38
CA SER A 192 -10.87 7.12 9.46
C SER A 192 -11.58 7.41 10.78
N ASN A 193 -11.36 8.62 11.32
CA ASN A 193 -11.99 9.06 12.57
C ASN A 193 -13.53 9.18 12.46
N VAL A 194 -14.07 9.26 11.24
CA VAL A 194 -15.52 9.32 10.99
C VAL A 194 -16.19 8.00 11.38
N VAL A 195 -15.49 6.86 11.26
CA VAL A 195 -15.99 5.53 11.63
C VAL A 195 -15.92 5.28 13.15
N ASN A 196 -14.99 5.93 13.85
CA ASN A 196 -14.77 5.76 15.30
C ASN A 196 -15.81 6.46 16.21
N HIS A 197 -16.87 7.05 15.64
CA HIS A 197 -17.95 7.71 16.39
C HIS A 197 -19.24 6.90 16.49
N VAL A 198 -19.23 5.62 16.07
CA VAL A 198 -20.33 4.68 16.32
C VAL A 198 -19.86 3.63 17.32
N GLY A 199 -19.80 4.02 18.60
CA GLY A 199 -19.51 3.16 19.74
C GLY A 199 -20.32 3.56 20.96
#